data_AF-A0A966FN99-F1
#
_entry.id   AF-A0A966FN99-F1
#
_cell.length_a   1.000
_cell.length_b   1.000
_cell.length_c   1.000
_cell.angle_alpha   90.00
_cell.angle_beta   90.00
_cell.angle_gamma   90.00
#
_symmetry.space_group_name_H-M   'P 1'
#
loop_
_entity.id
_entity.type
_entity.pdbx_description
1 polymer ?
#
loop_
_entity_poly.entity_id
_entity_poly.type
_entity_poly.pdbx_seq_one_letter_code
_entity_poly.pdbx_strand_id
1 'polypeptide(L)' 'MKVGGIIALIFGVINLIVGIGGLSTQYADQATGKIGFGIGAIVLGIYLLNRANQKKEEQKEKDKWNSGN' A
#
# COMPACT_ATOMS: atom_id res chain seq x y z
N MET A 1 0.93 -5.69 9.95
CA MET A 1 1.45 -4.74 8.92
C MET A 1 1.30 -5.28 7.50
N LYS A 2 1.64 -6.55 7.21
CA LYS A 2 1.42 -7.13 5.86
C LYS A 2 -0.02 -7.02 5.35
N VAL A 3 -0.98 -7.45 6.15
CA VAL A 3 -2.42 -7.43 5.77
C VAL A 3 -2.89 -6.01 5.48
N GLY A 4 -2.55 -5.03 6.35
CA GLY A 4 -2.89 -3.62 6.11
C GLY A 4 -2.27 -3.05 4.83
N GLY A 5 -1.04 -3.44 4.50
CA GLY A 5 -0.39 -3.03 3.24
C GLY A 5 -1.08 -3.59 1.99
N ILE A 6 -1.50 -4.85 2.04
CA ILE A 6 -2.29 -5.49 0.95
C ILE A 6 -3.64 -4.79 0.79
N ILE A 7 -4.33 -4.51 1.89
CA ILE A 7 -5.63 -3.83 1.87
C ILE A 7 -5.49 -2.42 1.25
N ALA A 8 -4.48 -1.65 1.68
CA ALA A 8 -4.21 -0.33 1.14
C ALA A 8 -3.92 -0.35 -0.38
N LEU A 9 -3.17 -1.35 -0.85
CA LEU A 9 -2.93 -1.55 -2.29
C LEU A 9 -4.22 -1.82 -3.07
N ILE A 10 -5.08 -2.71 -2.57
CA ILE A 10 -6.35 -3.05 -3.24
C ILE A 10 -7.24 -1.81 -3.37
N PHE A 11 -7.45 -1.08 -2.26
CA PHE A 11 -8.24 0.15 -2.29
C PHE A 11 -7.61 1.22 -3.16
N GLY A 12 -6.29 1.31 -3.17
CA GLY A 12 -5.56 2.26 -3.99
C GLY A 12 -5.78 2.00 -5.49
N VAL A 13 -5.62 0.75 -5.93
CA VAL A 13 -5.84 0.35 -7.33
C VAL A 13 -7.29 0.56 -7.75
N ILE A 14 -8.27 0.17 -6.92
CA ILE A 14 -9.69 0.36 -7.23
C ILE A 14 -10.02 1.85 -7.41
N ASN A 15 -9.55 2.71 -6.49
CA ASN A 15 -9.82 4.15 -6.58
C ASN A 15 -9.12 4.79 -7.79
N LEU A 16 -7.94 4.29 -8.18
CA LEU A 16 -7.27 4.75 -9.39
C LEU A 16 -8.09 4.41 -10.65
N ILE A 17 -8.58 3.17 -10.75
CA ILE A 17 -9.40 2.72 -11.90
C ILE A 17 -10.68 3.53 -12.00
N VAL A 18 -11.40 3.70 -10.88
CA VAL A 18 -12.64 4.49 -10.83
C VAL A 18 -12.37 5.97 -11.10
N GLY A 19 -11.26 6.50 -10.58
CA GLY A 19 -10.84 7.88 -10.80
C GLY A 19 -10.53 8.15 -12.27
N ILE A 20 -9.73 7.30 -12.91
CA ILE A 20 -9.40 7.42 -14.34
C ILE A 20 -10.66 7.30 -15.21
N GLY A 21 -11.55 6.34 -14.90
CA GLY A 21 -12.82 6.18 -15.61
C GLY A 21 -13.79 7.36 -15.43
N GLY A 22 -13.66 8.12 -14.35
CA GLY A 22 -14.50 9.30 -14.06
C GLY A 22 -14.01 10.61 -14.67
N LEU A 23 -12.75 10.68 -15.14
CA LEU A 23 -12.15 11.91 -15.70
C LEU A 23 -12.83 12.40 -16.97
N SER A 24 -13.51 11.53 -17.73
CA SER A 24 -14.23 11.89 -18.96
C SER A 24 -15.66 12.37 -18.71
N THR A 25 -16.09 12.48 -17.45
CA THR A 25 -17.46 12.83 -17.07
C THR A 25 -17.55 14.21 -16.41
N GLN A 26 -18.76 14.72 -16.22
CA GLN A 26 -19.07 15.91 -15.41
C GLN A 26 -18.46 15.89 -13.98
N TYR A 27 -18.01 14.74 -13.50
CA TYR A 27 -17.50 14.54 -12.14
C TYR A 27 -15.97 14.58 -12.04
N ALA A 28 -15.29 15.33 -12.92
CA ALA A 28 -13.83 15.43 -12.98
C ALA A 28 -13.19 15.85 -11.63
N ASP A 29 -13.85 16.72 -10.85
CA ASP A 29 -13.35 17.12 -9.52
C ASP A 29 -13.37 15.96 -8.51
N GLN A 30 -14.43 15.15 -8.50
CA GLN A 30 -14.47 13.93 -7.68
C GLN A 30 -13.48 12.88 -8.18
N ALA A 31 -13.27 12.79 -9.50
CA ALA A 31 -12.29 11.88 -10.10
C ALA A 31 -10.87 12.21 -9.64
N THR A 32 -10.52 13.49 -9.59
CA THR A 32 -9.20 13.96 -9.12
C THR A 32 -8.93 13.58 -7.67
N GLY A 33 -9.94 13.73 -6.79
CA GLY A 33 -9.84 13.29 -5.38
C GLY A 33 -9.61 11.78 -5.24
N LYS A 34 -10.29 10.96 -6.06
CA LYS A 34 -10.12 9.50 -6.08
C LYS A 34 -8.75 9.07 -6.59
N ILE A 35 -8.22 9.76 -7.61
CA ILE A 35 -6.86 9.50 -8.12
C ILE A 35 -5.82 9.82 -7.05
N GLY A 36 -5.92 11.00 -6.41
CA GLY A 36 -5.00 11.38 -5.33
C GLY A 36 -5.02 10.39 -4.16
N PHE A 37 -6.21 10.00 -3.72
CA PHE A 37 -6.37 8.95 -2.69
C PHE A 37 -5.79 7.61 -3.16
N GLY A 38 -6.05 7.22 -4.41
CA GLY A 38 -5.56 5.98 -5.00
C GLY A 38 -4.03 5.89 -4.98
N ILE A 39 -3.35 6.95 -5.43
CA ILE A 39 -1.89 7.05 -5.40
C ILE A 39 -1.38 6.98 -3.96
N GLY A 40 -1.96 7.78 -3.05
CA GLY A 40 -1.56 7.80 -1.65
C GLY A 40 -1.70 6.44 -0.96
N ALA A 41 -2.80 5.73 -1.22
CA ALA A 41 -3.05 4.39 -0.69
C ALA A 41 -2.08 3.35 -1.25
N ILE A 42 -1.71 3.43 -2.54
CA ILE A 42 -0.69 2.55 -3.14
C ILE A 42 0.67 2.77 -2.47
N VAL A 43 1.10 4.03 -2.35
CA VAL A 43 2.38 4.39 -1.73
C VAL A 43 2.43 3.89 -0.28
N LEU A 44 1.36 4.13 0.49
CA LEU A 44 1.24 3.63 1.85
C LEU A 44 1.26 2.10 1.90
N GLY A 45 0.57 1.43 1.00
CA GLY A 45 0.52 -0.03 0.91
C GLY A 45 1.91 -0.64 0.67
N ILE A 46 2.66 -0.10 -0.29
CA ILE A 46 4.05 -0.51 -0.58
C ILE A 46 4.93 -0.28 0.65
N TYR A 47 4.84 0.90 1.27
CA TYR A 47 5.61 1.22 2.48
C TYR A 47 5.36 0.21 3.61
N LEU A 48 4.08 -0.11 3.89
CA LEU A 48 3.70 -1.05 4.94
C LEU A 48 4.19 -2.48 4.65
N LEU A 49 4.18 -2.90 3.39
CA LEU A 49 4.73 -4.19 2.98
C LEU A 49 6.25 -4.26 3.15
N ASN A 50 6.96 -3.22 2.73
CA ASN A 50 8.41 -3.13 2.89
C ASN A 50 8.80 -3.14 4.37
N ARG A 51 8.12 -2.34 5.19
CA ARG A 51 8.33 -2.31 6.64
C ARG A 51 8.02 -3.66 7.30
N ALA A 52 7.00 -4.38 6.82
CA ALA A 52 6.69 -5.70 7.33
C ALA A 52 7.74 -6.76 6.93
N ASN A 53 8.38 -6.61 5.77
CA ASN A 53 9.49 -7.47 5.36
C ASN A 53 10.75 -7.17 6.17
N GLN A 54 11.10 -5.90 6.38
CA GLN A 54 12.23 -5.50 7.22
C GLN A 54 12.14 -6.09 8.63
N LYS A 55 10.97 -5.99 9.28
CA LYS A 55 10.78 -6.59 10.61
C LYS A 55 10.94 -8.11 10.63
N LYS A 56 10.60 -8.80 9.53
CA LYS A 56 10.82 -10.24 9.40
C LYS A 56 12.31 -10.57 9.26
N GLU A 57 13.06 -9.74 8.56
CA GLU A 57 14.52 -9.92 8.40
C GLU A 57 15.24 -9.67 9.73
N GLU A 58 14.90 -8.59 10.43
CA GLU A 58 15.45 -8.29 11.78
C GLU A 58 15.18 -9.41 12.79
N GLN A 59 14.00 -10.03 12.76
CA GLN A 59 13.70 -11.19 13.61
C GLN A 59 14.54 -12.41 13.26
N LYS A 60 14.69 -12.71 11.97
CA LYS A 60 15.53 -13.84 11.52
C LYS A 60 16.99 -13.68 11.93
N GLU A 61 17.53 -12.46 11.90
CA GLU A 61 18.90 -12.20 12.35
C GLU A 61 19.06 -12.39 13.86
N LYS A 62 18.08 -11.92 14.66
CA LYS A 62 18.05 -12.15 16.10
C LYS A 62 17.95 -13.64 16.45
N ASP A 63 17.10 -14.37 15.74
CA ASP A 63 16.92 -15.82 15.95
C ASP A 63 18.22 -16.58 15.63
N LYS A 64 18.93 -16.21 14.55
CA LYS A 64 20.24 -16.78 14.20
C LYS A 64 21.31 -16.52 15.26
N TRP A 65 21.33 -15.31 15.83
CA TRP A 65 22.27 -14.96 16.90
C TRP A 65 21.97 -15.74 18.18
N ASN A 66 20.70 -15.91 18.54
CA ASN A 66 20.28 -16.68 19.70
C ASN A 66 20.46 -18.20 19.55
N SER A 67 20.37 -18.76 18.32
CA SER A 67 20.55 -20.19 18.07
C SER A 67 22.01 -20.63 17.90
N GLY A 68 22.94 -19.67 17.87
CA GLY A 68 24.39 -19.90 17.74
C GLY A 68 25.14 -19.96 19.08
N ASN A 69 24.43 -20.04 20.19
CA ASN A 69 24.94 -20.16 21.56
C ASN A 69 24.24 -21.32 22.28
#